data_AF-A0A1Y2L5H2-F1
#
_entry.id   AF-A0A1Y2L5H2-F1
#
_cell.length_a   1.000
_cell.length_b   1.000
_cell.length_c   1.000
_cell.angle_alpha   90.00
_cell.angle_beta   90.00
_cell.angle_gamma   90.00
#
_symmetry.space_group_name_H-M   'P 1'
#
loop_
_entity.id
_entity.type
_entity.pdbx_description
1 polymer ?
#
loop_
_entity_poly.entity_id
_entity_poly.type
_entity_poly.pdbx_seq_one_letter_code
_entity_poly.pdbx_strand_id
1 'polypeptide(L)'
;MSARMRVLSGLGEKGPACLRLEFFNRRWLLDCGVGPENDSGFDPAWLHKVNAVFITHDHVDHIGAAAEVVAAGLPIYCTEVTARSLPADANVIVLPPYGEIQVDGVTVTTGRTGHSFGGVWLHFELGGGVLYTGDFCKETEYFLYDSPPDAATVLMDASYGMERLTQQVRIDGLLTTMSKLDGQILFPVPPSGRAAEMALLFEAQGMTDWTMDARCYGRVKQVLGDDGPDYVSQNAIRKLRGLRDKVRDFNPDSRLLLCHSPCGTYGMAGDLIDQWGKAGRLGRDAHVIFTGFMPLEARNMVEKGQAHFRRWNVHPLFDDVVKMANDCHAMQIVPLFNGRPEDFALVDGFDGRLQLADRFYL
;
A
#
# COMPACT_ATOMS: atom_id res chain seq x y z
N MET A 1 21.43 1.33 -25.31
CA MET A 1 20.24 1.36 -26.19
C MET A 1 19.24 2.33 -25.55
N SER A 2 18.58 3.21 -26.30
CA SER A 2 17.78 4.27 -25.68
C SER A 2 16.49 3.69 -25.08
N ALA A 3 16.40 3.71 -23.76
CA ALA A 3 15.18 3.50 -23.01
C ALA A 3 14.79 4.84 -22.37
N ARG A 4 13.49 5.04 -22.14
CA ARG A 4 12.96 6.27 -21.56
C ARG A 4 11.82 5.96 -20.61
N MET A 5 11.70 6.80 -19.59
CA MET A 5 10.58 6.80 -18.67
C MET A 5 9.70 8.02 -18.92
N ARG A 6 8.40 7.82 -18.71
CA ARG A 6 7.44 8.89 -18.52
C ARG A 6 6.58 8.62 -17.30
N VAL A 7 6.59 9.50 -16.32
CA VAL A 7 5.61 9.49 -15.23
C VAL A 7 4.33 10.14 -15.78
N LEU A 8 3.23 9.39 -15.81
CA LEU A 8 1.94 9.88 -16.30
C LEU A 8 1.12 10.49 -15.15
N SER A 9 1.31 9.96 -13.94
CA SER A 9 0.69 10.43 -12.69
C SER A 9 1.58 10.11 -11.49
N GLY A 10 1.46 10.90 -10.42
CA GLY A 10 2.14 10.64 -9.14
C GLY A 10 3.51 11.29 -8.95
N LEU A 11 3.92 12.23 -9.80
CA LEU A 11 5.11 13.06 -9.59
C LEU A 11 4.71 14.50 -9.26
N GLY A 12 5.13 15.00 -8.09
CA GLY A 12 4.75 16.35 -7.63
C GLY A 12 3.33 16.44 -7.08
N GLU A 13 2.68 15.30 -6.88
CA GLU A 13 1.33 15.20 -6.33
C GLU A 13 1.14 13.86 -5.60
N LYS A 14 0.13 13.82 -4.71
CA LYS A 14 -0.38 12.57 -4.16
C LYS A 14 -1.46 12.00 -5.07
N GLY A 15 -1.03 11.57 -6.26
CA GLY A 15 -1.88 11.00 -7.30
C GLY A 15 -1.73 9.49 -7.42
N PRO A 16 -2.63 8.82 -8.17
CA PRO A 16 -2.58 7.39 -8.44
C PRO A 16 -1.33 7.03 -9.26
N ALA A 17 -0.88 5.80 -9.13
CA ALA A 17 0.27 5.29 -9.84
C ALA A 17 -0.05 5.01 -11.32
N CYS A 18 0.68 5.70 -12.20
CA CYS A 18 0.75 5.31 -13.60
C CYS A 18 2.05 5.81 -14.24
N LEU A 19 2.89 4.88 -14.69
CA LEU A 19 4.17 5.17 -15.30
C LEU A 19 4.31 4.42 -16.62
N ARG A 20 5.15 4.95 -17.51
CA ARG A 20 5.38 4.37 -18.83
C ARG A 20 6.86 4.17 -19.08
N LEU A 21 7.24 2.92 -19.33
CA LEU A 21 8.58 2.50 -19.71
C LEU A 21 8.59 2.19 -21.21
N GLU A 22 9.44 2.88 -21.97
CA GLU A 22 9.57 2.69 -23.41
C GLU A 22 11.01 2.33 -23.76
N PHE A 23 11.18 1.25 -24.51
CA PHE A 23 12.47 0.72 -24.94
C PHE A 23 12.29 -0.04 -26.25
N PHE A 24 13.25 0.06 -27.17
CA PHE A 24 13.10 -0.49 -28.53
C PHE A 24 11.79 -0.06 -29.21
N ASN A 25 10.95 -1.04 -29.60
CA ASN A 25 9.60 -0.88 -30.13
C ASN A 25 8.54 -1.31 -29.12
N ARG A 26 8.89 -1.38 -27.83
CA ARG A 26 8.03 -1.76 -26.72
C ARG A 26 7.66 -0.57 -25.84
N ARG A 27 6.47 -0.68 -25.26
CA ARG A 27 5.90 0.25 -24.31
C ARG A 27 5.16 -0.54 -23.24
N TRP A 28 5.64 -0.45 -22.02
CA TRP A 28 4.97 -1.03 -20.86
C TRP A 28 4.39 0.07 -19.99
N LEU A 29 3.27 -0.24 -19.36
CA LEU A 29 2.67 0.58 -18.31
C LEU A 29 2.98 -0.07 -16.96
N LEU A 30 3.38 0.74 -15.98
CA LEU A 30 3.57 0.31 -14.59
C LEU A 30 2.48 0.96 -13.76
N ASP A 31 1.63 0.11 -13.17
CA ASP A 31 0.38 0.43 -12.52
C ASP A 31 -0.64 1.20 -13.40
N CYS A 32 -1.90 1.15 -12.99
CA CYS A 32 -3.04 1.78 -13.64
C CYS A 32 -4.04 2.25 -12.58
N GLY A 33 -3.56 3.08 -11.66
CA GLY A 33 -4.33 3.55 -10.53
C GLY A 33 -5.46 4.51 -10.87
N VAL A 34 -6.39 4.66 -9.91
CA VAL A 34 -7.42 5.70 -9.89
C VAL A 34 -7.42 6.39 -8.53
N GLY A 35 -7.44 7.73 -8.54
CA GLY A 35 -7.40 8.54 -7.33
C GLY A 35 -8.72 8.47 -6.52
N PRO A 36 -8.66 8.66 -5.18
CA PRO A 36 -9.82 8.54 -4.30
C PRO A 36 -10.80 9.73 -4.33
N GLU A 37 -10.40 10.93 -4.77
CA GLU A 37 -11.26 12.14 -4.79
C GLU A 37 -10.88 13.10 -5.93
N ASN A 38 -11.85 13.57 -6.72
CA ASN A 38 -11.74 14.67 -7.72
C ASN A 38 -10.54 14.63 -8.69
N ASP A 39 -9.91 13.46 -8.84
CA ASP A 39 -8.82 13.26 -9.78
C ASP A 39 -9.36 13.29 -11.21
N SER A 40 -8.54 13.79 -12.15
CA SER A 40 -8.73 13.60 -13.58
C SER A 40 -8.91 12.12 -13.99
N GLY A 41 -8.52 11.19 -13.11
CA GLY A 41 -8.72 9.77 -13.28
C GLY A 41 -7.72 9.17 -14.27
N PHE A 42 -7.88 7.88 -14.54
CA PHE A 42 -7.07 7.19 -15.54
C PHE A 42 -7.47 7.63 -16.94
N ASP A 43 -6.52 8.13 -17.74
CA ASP A 43 -6.75 8.49 -19.15
C ASP A 43 -6.55 7.26 -20.05
N PRO A 44 -7.59 6.74 -20.72
CA PRO A 44 -7.46 5.58 -21.62
C PRO A 44 -6.45 5.79 -22.75
N ALA A 45 -6.15 7.04 -23.13
CA ALA A 45 -5.11 7.33 -24.12
C ALA A 45 -3.70 6.91 -23.65
N TRP A 46 -3.49 6.70 -22.35
CA TRP A 46 -2.25 6.15 -21.81
C TRP A 46 -1.99 4.71 -22.29
N LEU A 47 -3.03 3.96 -22.64
CA LEU A 47 -2.95 2.60 -23.19
C LEU A 47 -2.56 2.55 -24.67
N HIS A 48 -2.53 3.70 -25.36
CA HIS A 48 -2.18 3.73 -26.78
C HIS A 48 -0.81 3.08 -27.03
N LYS A 49 -0.77 2.04 -27.87
CA LYS A 49 0.44 1.26 -28.22
C LYS A 49 1.15 0.58 -27.04
N VAL A 50 0.51 0.47 -25.88
CA VAL A 50 1.04 -0.33 -24.77
C VAL A 50 1.03 -1.80 -25.18
N ASN A 51 2.08 -2.53 -24.79
CA ASN A 51 2.23 -3.96 -25.06
C ASN A 51 1.85 -4.83 -23.86
N ALA A 52 2.06 -4.32 -22.65
CA ALA A 52 1.77 -4.99 -21.40
C ALA A 52 1.61 -3.98 -20.26
N VAL A 53 0.86 -4.36 -19.23
CA VAL A 53 0.73 -3.62 -17.98
C VAL A 53 1.29 -4.46 -16.83
N PHE A 54 2.07 -3.86 -15.96
CA PHE A 54 2.58 -4.49 -14.75
C PHE A 54 1.89 -3.85 -13.55
N ILE A 55 1.38 -4.66 -12.62
CA ILE A 55 0.67 -4.17 -11.43
C ILE A 55 1.40 -4.65 -10.17
N THR A 56 1.80 -3.68 -9.35
CA THR A 56 2.58 -3.92 -8.13
C THR A 56 1.75 -4.58 -7.04
N HIS A 57 0.52 -4.08 -6.80
CA HIS A 57 -0.39 -4.57 -5.78
C HIS A 57 -1.85 -4.15 -6.00
N ASP A 58 -2.75 -4.56 -5.09
CA ASP A 58 -4.21 -4.49 -5.28
C ASP A 58 -4.91 -3.24 -4.73
N HIS A 59 -4.18 -2.19 -4.35
CA HIS A 59 -4.81 -0.94 -3.91
C HIS A 59 -5.32 -0.14 -5.10
N VAL A 60 -6.44 0.57 -4.90
CA VAL A 60 -7.20 1.23 -5.98
C VAL A 60 -6.38 2.27 -6.74
N ASP A 61 -5.47 2.93 -6.08
CA ASP A 61 -4.51 3.88 -6.61
C ASP A 61 -3.36 3.22 -7.39
N HIS A 62 -3.35 1.89 -7.53
CA HIS A 62 -2.42 1.12 -8.37
C HIS A 62 -3.13 0.20 -9.39
N ILE A 63 -4.29 -0.36 -9.03
CA ILE A 63 -5.05 -1.32 -9.86
C ILE A 63 -6.36 -0.75 -10.42
N GLY A 64 -6.80 0.43 -9.98
CA GLY A 64 -8.19 0.89 -10.11
C GLY A 64 -8.74 0.94 -11.54
N ALA A 65 -7.88 1.09 -12.55
CA ALA A 65 -8.25 1.11 -13.96
C ALA A 65 -8.02 -0.24 -14.67
N ALA A 66 -7.84 -1.34 -13.95
CA ALA A 66 -7.62 -2.66 -14.53
C ALA A 66 -8.73 -3.07 -15.52
N ALA A 67 -9.97 -2.64 -15.31
CA ALA A 67 -11.07 -2.89 -16.25
C ALA A 67 -10.81 -2.28 -17.64
N GLU A 68 -10.20 -1.10 -17.72
CA GLU A 68 -9.81 -0.45 -18.98
C GLU A 68 -8.68 -1.23 -19.67
N VAL A 69 -7.74 -1.77 -18.89
CA VAL A 69 -6.64 -2.60 -19.40
C VAL A 69 -7.17 -3.91 -20.00
N VAL A 70 -8.13 -4.55 -19.32
CA VAL A 70 -8.79 -5.77 -19.80
C VAL A 70 -9.60 -5.48 -21.07
N ALA A 71 -10.34 -4.37 -21.11
CA ALA A 71 -11.10 -3.96 -22.30
C ALA A 71 -10.17 -3.69 -23.51
N ALA A 72 -8.95 -3.22 -23.27
CA ALA A 72 -7.93 -3.05 -24.30
C ALA A 72 -7.26 -4.37 -24.75
N GLY A 73 -7.58 -5.51 -24.12
CA GLY A 73 -7.05 -6.83 -24.45
C GLY A 73 -5.56 -7.00 -24.12
N LEU A 74 -5.04 -6.20 -23.18
CA LEU A 74 -3.62 -6.20 -22.83
C LEU A 74 -3.29 -7.27 -21.78
N PRO A 75 -2.11 -7.93 -21.87
CA PRO A 75 -1.64 -8.80 -20.80
C PRO A 75 -1.31 -7.98 -19.55
N ILE A 76 -1.68 -8.53 -18.38
CA ILE A 76 -1.44 -7.95 -17.06
C ILE A 76 -0.45 -8.84 -16.30
N TYR A 77 0.71 -8.29 -16.01
CA TYR A 77 1.75 -8.91 -15.19
C TYR A 77 1.54 -8.52 -13.73
N CYS A 78 1.16 -9.47 -12.88
CA CYS A 78 1.04 -9.26 -11.45
C CYS A 78 1.19 -10.58 -10.69
N THR A 79 1.33 -10.52 -9.36
CA THR A 79 1.33 -11.75 -8.56
C THR A 79 -0.04 -12.45 -8.60
N GLU A 80 -0.07 -13.74 -8.30
CA GLU A 80 -1.33 -14.51 -8.21
C GLU A 80 -2.27 -13.94 -7.14
N VAL A 81 -1.72 -13.38 -6.06
CA VAL A 81 -2.51 -12.74 -5.01
C VAL A 81 -3.15 -11.45 -5.51
N THR A 82 -2.39 -10.58 -6.20
CA THR A 82 -2.92 -9.34 -6.79
C THR A 82 -3.96 -9.64 -7.87
N ALA A 83 -3.77 -10.72 -8.64
CA ALA A 83 -4.70 -11.12 -9.70
C ALA A 83 -6.13 -11.41 -9.21
N ARG A 84 -6.30 -11.76 -7.92
CA ARG A 84 -7.63 -12.01 -7.31
C ARG A 84 -8.51 -10.76 -7.25
N SER A 85 -7.92 -9.58 -7.39
CA SER A 85 -8.62 -8.29 -7.42
C SER A 85 -8.88 -7.78 -8.84
N LEU A 86 -8.43 -8.51 -9.87
CA LEU A 86 -8.67 -8.17 -11.27
C LEU A 86 -10.05 -8.65 -11.76
N PRO A 87 -10.58 -8.08 -12.86
CA PRO A 87 -11.71 -8.65 -13.58
C PRO A 87 -11.48 -10.12 -13.97
N ALA A 88 -12.54 -10.92 -13.97
CA ALA A 88 -12.45 -12.38 -14.15
C ALA A 88 -11.89 -12.81 -15.52
N ASP A 89 -12.01 -11.97 -16.54
CA ASP A 89 -11.54 -12.17 -17.91
C ASP A 89 -10.15 -11.55 -18.18
N ALA A 90 -9.46 -11.08 -17.14
CA ALA A 90 -8.13 -10.55 -17.27
C ALA A 90 -7.13 -11.58 -17.84
N ASN A 91 -6.34 -11.16 -18.84
CA ASN A 91 -5.23 -11.94 -19.35
C ASN A 91 -4.02 -11.82 -18.41
N VAL A 92 -4.03 -12.63 -17.34
CA VAL A 92 -3.00 -12.58 -16.29
C VAL A 92 -1.77 -13.39 -16.68
N ILE A 93 -0.61 -12.76 -16.54
CA ILE A 93 0.70 -13.41 -16.58
C ILE A 93 1.31 -13.28 -15.20
N VAL A 94 1.49 -14.41 -14.51
CA VAL A 94 1.88 -14.41 -13.10
C VAL A 94 3.33 -13.97 -12.94
N LEU A 95 3.54 -12.94 -12.13
CA LEU A 95 4.84 -12.55 -11.60
C LEU A 95 5.16 -13.40 -10.36
N PRO A 96 6.41 -13.85 -10.18
CA PRO A 96 6.80 -14.50 -8.94
C PRO A 96 6.73 -13.51 -7.76
N PRO A 97 6.44 -13.97 -6.52
CA PRO A 97 6.52 -13.13 -5.32
C PRO A 97 7.93 -12.57 -5.10
N TYR A 98 8.94 -13.37 -5.43
CA TYR A 98 10.35 -13.03 -5.43
C TYR A 98 11.04 -13.89 -6.50
N GLY A 99 11.97 -13.30 -7.27
CA GLY A 99 12.68 -14.01 -8.34
C GLY A 99 12.56 -13.30 -9.68
N GLU A 100 12.68 -14.06 -10.77
CA GLU A 100 12.87 -13.49 -12.11
C GLU A 100 11.94 -14.09 -13.16
N ILE A 101 11.59 -13.29 -14.15
CA ILE A 101 10.88 -13.72 -15.37
C ILE A 101 11.42 -12.96 -16.59
N GLN A 102 11.39 -13.60 -17.76
CA GLN A 102 11.75 -12.97 -19.03
C GLN A 102 10.51 -12.39 -19.71
N VAL A 103 10.54 -11.09 -20.04
CA VAL A 103 9.45 -10.40 -20.75
C VAL A 103 10.02 -9.58 -21.90
N ASP A 104 9.61 -9.87 -23.13
CA ASP A 104 10.15 -9.22 -24.35
C ASP A 104 11.71 -9.18 -24.41
N GLY A 105 12.39 -10.17 -23.82
CA GLY A 105 13.86 -10.23 -23.76
C GLY A 105 14.50 -9.34 -22.70
N VAL A 106 13.72 -8.81 -21.76
CA VAL A 106 14.17 -8.10 -20.56
C VAL A 106 13.93 -8.97 -19.35
N THR A 107 14.95 -9.14 -18.51
CA THR A 107 14.80 -9.75 -17.19
C THR A 107 14.01 -8.79 -16.30
N VAL A 108 12.90 -9.28 -15.76
CA VAL A 108 12.10 -8.60 -14.75
C VAL A 108 12.26 -9.34 -13.44
N THR A 109 12.82 -8.67 -12.44
CA THR A 109 13.02 -9.21 -11.09
C THR A 109 11.97 -8.62 -10.15
N THR A 110 11.41 -9.45 -9.29
CA THR A 110 10.45 -9.04 -8.27
C THR A 110 10.99 -9.34 -6.87
N GLY A 111 10.50 -8.57 -5.91
CA GLY A 111 10.63 -8.89 -4.49
C GLY A 111 9.54 -8.17 -3.70
N ARG A 112 9.37 -8.59 -2.45
CA ARG A 112 8.21 -8.21 -1.62
C ARG A 112 8.38 -6.81 -1.06
N THR A 113 7.30 -6.05 -1.03
CA THR A 113 7.34 -4.62 -0.65
C THR A 113 7.17 -4.35 0.85
N GLY A 114 6.75 -5.34 1.64
CA GLY A 114 6.38 -5.10 3.03
C GLY A 114 5.13 -4.21 3.21
N HIS A 115 4.40 -3.87 2.15
CA HIS A 115 3.26 -2.94 2.22
C HIS A 115 1.91 -3.66 2.25
N SER A 116 1.72 -4.65 1.36
CA SER A 116 0.43 -5.31 1.15
C SER A 116 0.60 -6.80 0.83
N PHE A 117 -0.48 -7.57 1.01
CA PHE A 117 -0.49 -8.99 0.70
C PHE A 117 -0.53 -9.19 -0.82
N GLY A 118 0.53 -9.76 -1.39
CA GLY A 118 0.69 -9.88 -2.85
C GLY A 118 1.54 -8.78 -3.49
N GLY A 119 1.94 -7.75 -2.72
CA GLY A 119 2.67 -6.60 -3.22
C GLY A 119 4.12 -6.90 -3.56
N VAL A 120 4.55 -6.49 -4.75
CA VAL A 120 5.93 -6.61 -5.23
C VAL A 120 6.47 -5.31 -5.82
N TRP A 121 7.75 -5.04 -5.60
CA TRP A 121 8.50 -4.07 -6.41
C TRP A 121 8.95 -4.75 -7.71
N LEU A 122 9.23 -3.93 -8.73
CA LEU A 122 9.60 -4.37 -10.07
C LEU A 122 10.96 -3.80 -10.45
N HIS A 123 11.93 -4.66 -10.76
CA HIS A 123 13.22 -4.27 -11.31
C HIS A 123 13.34 -4.76 -12.75
N PHE A 124 13.80 -3.89 -13.64
CA PHE A 124 13.97 -4.17 -15.06
C PHE A 124 15.44 -4.02 -15.44
N GLU A 125 16.02 -5.04 -16.09
CA GLU A 125 17.40 -5.00 -16.62
C GLU A 125 17.51 -4.13 -17.89
N LEU A 126 17.26 -2.83 -17.73
CA LEU A 126 17.34 -1.81 -18.77
C LEU A 126 18.11 -0.60 -18.23
N GLY A 127 18.96 0.03 -19.05
CA GLY A 127 19.62 1.29 -18.68
C GLY A 127 20.46 1.26 -17.40
N GLY A 128 21.08 0.12 -17.06
CA GLY A 128 21.80 -0.05 -15.79
C GLY A 128 20.90 -0.40 -14.60
N GLY A 129 19.66 -0.81 -14.85
CA GLY A 129 18.67 -1.19 -13.85
C GLY A 129 17.65 -0.09 -13.59
N VAL A 130 16.37 -0.43 -13.73
CA VAL A 130 15.25 0.44 -13.39
C VAL A 130 14.43 -0.23 -12.30
N LEU A 131 14.38 0.37 -11.12
CA LEU A 131 13.53 -0.10 -10.02
C LEU A 131 12.29 0.78 -9.94
N TYR A 132 11.11 0.15 -9.91
CA TYR A 132 9.86 0.76 -9.51
C TYR A 132 9.34 0.05 -8.25
N THR A 133 9.21 0.78 -7.14
CA THR A 133 8.91 0.13 -5.86
C THR A 133 7.43 -0.23 -5.66
N GLY A 134 6.52 0.39 -6.42
CA GLY A 134 5.14 0.52 -5.94
C GLY A 134 5.14 1.20 -4.56
N ASP A 135 4.19 0.84 -3.70
CA ASP A 135 4.23 1.20 -2.29
C ASP A 135 5.05 0.19 -1.48
N PHE A 136 5.86 0.65 -0.54
CA PHE A 136 6.67 -0.23 0.31
C PHE A 136 6.74 0.23 1.77
N CYS A 137 7.00 -0.71 2.68
CA CYS A 137 7.21 -0.41 4.09
C CYS A 137 8.20 -1.40 4.70
N LYS A 138 9.25 -0.87 5.35
CA LYS A 138 10.28 -1.70 6.00
C LYS A 138 10.03 -1.93 7.49
N GLU A 139 9.18 -1.12 8.12
CA GLU A 139 8.96 -1.17 9.58
C GLU A 139 7.97 -2.23 10.03
N THR A 140 7.26 -2.91 9.13
CA THR A 140 6.30 -3.95 9.49
C THR A 140 7.01 -5.24 9.95
N GLU A 141 6.49 -5.88 11.00
CA GLU A 141 6.89 -7.24 11.39
C GLU A 141 5.99 -8.32 10.75
N TYR A 142 4.95 -7.88 10.04
CA TYR A 142 3.92 -8.73 9.47
C TYR A 142 4.28 -9.15 8.05
N PHE A 143 4.43 -8.20 7.14
CA PHE A 143 4.80 -8.50 5.76
C PHE A 143 6.31 -8.69 5.61
N LEU A 144 6.68 -9.59 4.70
CA LEU A 144 8.06 -9.78 4.29
C LEU A 144 8.45 -8.66 3.32
N TYR A 145 9.72 -8.28 3.40
CA TYR A 145 10.34 -7.27 2.56
C TYR A 145 11.64 -7.83 1.98
N ASP A 146 11.86 -7.64 0.69
CA ASP A 146 13.12 -7.97 0.03
C ASP A 146 13.86 -6.70 -0.39
N SER A 147 15.16 -6.64 -0.12
CA SER A 147 16.00 -5.57 -0.65
C SER A 147 16.16 -5.72 -2.16
N PRO A 148 15.87 -4.66 -2.94
CA PRO A 148 16.09 -4.68 -4.38
C PRO A 148 17.59 -4.67 -4.73
N PRO A 149 17.96 -5.11 -5.94
CA PRO A 149 19.34 -5.07 -6.42
C PRO A 149 19.74 -3.65 -6.88
N ASP A 150 21.00 -3.50 -7.30
CA ASP A 150 21.50 -2.27 -7.92
C ASP A 150 20.59 -1.79 -9.07
N ALA A 151 20.32 -0.49 -9.10
CA ALA A 151 19.49 0.14 -10.10
C ALA A 151 19.94 1.58 -10.35
N ALA A 152 20.41 1.86 -11.56
CA ALA A 152 20.82 3.21 -11.95
C ALA A 152 19.68 4.24 -11.86
N THR A 153 18.42 3.82 -12.08
CA THR A 153 17.23 4.64 -11.90
C THR A 153 16.27 4.00 -10.91
N VAL A 154 15.88 4.75 -9.87
CA VAL A 154 14.90 4.29 -8.88
C VAL A 154 13.70 5.23 -8.84
N LEU A 155 12.53 4.69 -9.13
CA LEU A 155 11.22 5.33 -8.99
C LEU A 155 10.57 4.77 -7.72
N MET A 156 10.50 5.58 -6.68
CA MET A 156 10.18 5.09 -5.34
C MET A 156 8.99 5.79 -4.71
N ASP A 157 8.24 5.03 -3.91
CA ASP A 157 7.27 5.57 -2.96
C ASP A 157 7.97 6.59 -2.04
N ALA A 158 7.41 7.79 -1.99
CA ALA A 158 7.79 8.84 -1.07
C ALA A 158 6.54 9.48 -0.46
N SER A 159 5.46 8.71 -0.30
CA SER A 159 4.13 9.18 0.15
C SER A 159 4.15 9.97 1.45
N TYR A 160 5.13 9.72 2.32
CA TYR A 160 5.30 10.42 3.60
C TYR A 160 6.34 11.56 3.55
N GLY A 161 7.00 11.78 2.42
CA GLY A 161 7.94 12.87 2.19
C GLY A 161 9.06 12.89 3.23
N MET A 162 9.15 13.99 3.97
CA MET A 162 10.22 14.26 4.95
C MET A 162 9.93 13.70 6.36
N GLU A 163 8.88 12.89 6.51
CA GLU A 163 8.50 12.29 7.80
C GLU A 163 9.58 11.32 8.33
N ARG A 164 9.82 11.36 9.64
CA ARG A 164 10.80 10.52 10.35
C ARG A 164 10.23 9.82 11.57
N LEU A 165 8.94 10.03 11.90
CA LEU A 165 8.31 9.37 13.04
C LEU A 165 8.10 7.87 12.75
N THR A 166 8.83 7.05 13.50
CA THR A 166 8.80 5.59 13.40
C THR A 166 7.48 4.99 13.80
N GLN A 167 7.24 3.77 13.33
CA GLN A 167 6.07 2.98 13.68
C GLN A 167 5.99 2.72 15.19
N GLN A 168 7.12 2.51 15.87
CA GLN A 168 7.12 2.30 17.32
C GLN A 168 6.56 3.52 18.08
N VAL A 169 6.99 4.73 17.74
CA VAL A 169 6.47 5.97 18.36
C VAL A 169 4.97 6.13 18.07
N ARG A 170 4.53 5.76 16.87
CA ARG A 170 3.11 5.78 16.48
C ARG A 170 2.28 4.78 17.29
N ILE A 171 2.80 3.57 17.51
CA ILE A 171 2.18 2.55 18.36
C ILE A 171 2.08 3.06 19.81
N ASP A 172 3.14 3.62 20.38
CA ASP A 172 3.13 4.16 21.75
C ASP A 172 2.07 5.26 21.91
N GLY A 173 1.98 6.16 20.91
CA GLY A 173 0.96 7.21 20.85
C GLY A 173 -0.47 6.66 20.68
N LEU A 174 -0.65 5.58 19.94
CA LEU A 174 -1.92 4.87 19.80
C LEU A 174 -2.34 4.25 21.13
N LEU A 175 -1.47 3.46 21.77
CA LEU A 175 -1.74 2.80 23.05
C LEU A 175 -2.04 3.83 24.15
N THR A 176 -1.28 4.93 24.19
CA THR A 176 -1.52 6.06 25.12
C THR A 176 -2.87 6.73 24.89
N THR A 177 -3.37 6.73 23.65
CA THR A 177 -4.69 7.28 23.35
C THR A 177 -5.77 6.31 23.79
N MET A 178 -5.64 5.02 23.45
CA MET A 178 -6.58 3.97 23.82
C MET A 178 -6.75 3.84 25.34
N SER A 179 -5.68 4.00 26.12
CA SER A 179 -5.73 3.90 27.58
C SER A 179 -6.55 5.00 28.26
N LYS A 180 -6.84 6.10 27.56
CA LYS A 180 -7.65 7.22 28.04
C LYS A 180 -9.11 7.14 27.60
N LEU A 181 -9.47 6.13 26.79
CA LEU A 181 -10.79 5.96 26.23
C LEU A 181 -11.51 4.81 26.93
N ASP A 182 -12.66 5.13 27.50
CA ASP A 182 -13.60 4.15 28.04
C ASP A 182 -14.52 3.62 26.92
N GLY A 183 -15.14 2.46 27.15
CA GLY A 183 -16.07 1.87 26.17
C GLY A 183 -15.38 1.33 24.92
N GLN A 184 -16.12 1.32 23.80
CA GLN A 184 -15.72 0.66 22.56
C GLN A 184 -14.85 1.55 21.67
N ILE A 185 -13.92 0.94 20.95
CA ILE A 185 -13.00 1.61 20.03
C ILE A 185 -13.05 0.90 18.68
N LEU A 186 -13.56 1.60 17.67
CA LEU A 186 -13.55 1.17 16.28
C LEU A 186 -12.30 1.66 15.57
N PHE A 187 -11.68 0.75 14.82
CA PHE A 187 -10.59 0.98 13.90
C PHE A 187 -11.07 0.70 12.47
N PRO A 188 -11.39 1.74 11.69
CA PRO A 188 -11.63 1.61 10.26
C PRO A 188 -10.30 1.31 9.56
N VAL A 189 -10.18 0.11 8.98
CA VAL A 189 -8.90 -0.43 8.47
C VAL A 189 -9.06 -1.07 7.08
N PRO A 190 -8.00 -1.08 6.25
CA PRO A 190 -7.99 -1.89 5.05
C PRO A 190 -7.92 -3.38 5.43
N PRO A 191 -8.62 -4.28 4.71
CA PRO A 191 -8.54 -5.72 4.98
C PRO A 191 -7.13 -6.27 4.76
N SER A 192 -6.38 -5.70 3.81
CA SER A 192 -4.99 -6.04 3.52
C SER A 192 -4.05 -5.49 4.61
N GLY A 193 -3.50 -6.38 5.44
CA GLY A 193 -2.40 -6.08 6.37
C GLY A 193 -2.84 -5.50 7.71
N ARG A 194 -3.25 -4.23 7.72
CA ARG A 194 -3.38 -3.44 8.97
C ARG A 194 -4.31 -4.07 10.01
N ALA A 195 -5.42 -4.66 9.58
CA ALA A 195 -6.33 -5.36 10.49
C ALA A 195 -5.64 -6.52 11.24
N ALA A 196 -4.87 -7.35 10.52
CA ALA A 196 -4.16 -8.47 11.11
C ALA A 196 -2.99 -8.00 11.98
N GLU A 197 -2.25 -6.98 11.54
CA GLU A 197 -1.11 -6.45 12.29
C GLU A 197 -1.54 -5.81 13.62
N MET A 198 -2.64 -5.04 13.62
CA MET A 198 -3.22 -4.48 14.85
C MET A 198 -3.76 -5.57 15.78
N ALA A 199 -4.42 -6.61 15.24
CA ALA A 199 -4.87 -7.74 16.04
C ALA A 199 -3.68 -8.43 16.76
N LEU A 200 -2.57 -8.64 16.05
CA LEU A 200 -1.35 -9.20 16.65
C LEU A 200 -0.72 -8.27 17.70
N LEU A 201 -0.75 -6.95 17.48
CA LEU A 201 -0.34 -5.96 18.48
C LEU A 201 -1.23 -6.05 19.73
N PHE A 202 -2.56 -6.13 19.58
CA PHE A 202 -3.49 -6.19 20.70
C PHE A 202 -3.26 -7.43 21.56
N GLU A 203 -3.06 -8.59 20.93
CA GLU A 203 -2.69 -9.83 21.62
C GLU A 203 -1.36 -9.69 22.37
N ALA A 204 -0.35 -9.09 21.76
CA ALA A 204 0.96 -8.87 22.39
C ALA A 204 0.88 -7.94 23.62
N GLN A 205 -0.09 -7.02 23.63
CA GLN A 205 -0.36 -6.12 24.76
C GLN A 205 -1.35 -6.70 25.79
N GLY A 206 -1.79 -7.96 25.62
CA GLY A 206 -2.79 -8.60 26.50
C GLY A 206 -4.20 -8.03 26.36
N MET A 207 -4.45 -7.18 25.36
CA MET A 207 -5.77 -6.65 25.04
C MET A 207 -6.53 -7.70 24.23
N THR A 208 -7.24 -8.60 24.90
CA THR A 208 -7.88 -9.76 24.27
C THR A 208 -9.35 -9.54 23.90
N ASP A 209 -9.99 -8.47 24.34
CA ASP A 209 -11.37 -8.15 23.94
C ASP A 209 -11.41 -7.37 22.62
N TRP A 210 -11.21 -8.08 21.53
CA TRP A 210 -11.27 -7.52 20.19
C TRP A 210 -11.92 -8.48 19.19
N THR A 211 -12.48 -7.92 18.13
CA THR A 211 -13.04 -8.65 16.99
C THR A 211 -12.60 -8.01 15.67
N MET A 212 -12.79 -8.72 14.56
CA MET A 212 -12.70 -8.14 13.22
C MET A 212 -13.85 -8.60 12.34
N ASP A 213 -14.23 -7.77 11.37
CA ASP A 213 -15.33 -8.11 10.49
C ASP A 213 -14.99 -9.21 9.47
N ALA A 214 -16.01 -9.68 8.76
CA ALA A 214 -15.88 -10.77 7.79
C ALA A 214 -14.94 -10.44 6.60
N ARG A 215 -14.79 -9.17 6.21
CA ARG A 215 -13.89 -8.76 5.12
C ARG A 215 -12.45 -8.82 5.57
N CYS A 216 -12.14 -8.29 6.75
CA CYS A 216 -10.84 -8.40 7.40
C CYS A 216 -10.46 -9.86 7.66
N TYR A 217 -11.37 -10.65 8.24
CA TYR A 217 -11.13 -12.08 8.46
C TYR A 217 -10.97 -12.86 7.14
N GLY A 218 -11.70 -12.48 6.10
CA GLY A 218 -11.55 -13.02 4.75
C GLY A 218 -10.09 -12.95 4.27
N ARG A 219 -9.40 -11.83 4.51
CA ARG A 219 -7.99 -11.69 4.16
C ARG A 219 -7.07 -12.50 5.08
N VAL A 220 -7.35 -12.56 6.38
CA VAL A 220 -6.61 -13.45 7.30
C VAL A 220 -6.68 -14.90 6.83
N LYS A 221 -7.84 -15.39 6.37
CA LYS A 221 -7.96 -16.75 5.82
C LYS A 221 -7.07 -16.97 4.61
N GLN A 222 -6.94 -15.99 3.72
CA GLN A 222 -6.04 -16.09 2.56
C GLN A 222 -4.57 -16.16 3.00
N VAL A 223 -4.17 -15.33 3.96
CA VAL A 223 -2.81 -15.38 4.55
C VAL A 223 -2.54 -16.71 5.27
N LEU A 224 -3.57 -17.37 5.79
CA LEU A 224 -3.42 -18.69 6.40
C LEU A 224 -3.38 -19.84 5.37
N GLY A 225 -3.66 -19.54 4.10
CA GLY A 225 -3.58 -20.47 2.97
C GLY A 225 -2.17 -20.60 2.39
N ASP A 226 -2.09 -21.11 1.16
CA ASP A 226 -0.84 -21.59 0.56
C ASP A 226 0.13 -20.46 0.16
N ASP A 227 -0.36 -19.30 -0.29
CA ASP A 227 0.51 -18.15 -0.64
C ASP A 227 0.93 -17.32 0.57
N GLY A 228 0.33 -17.55 1.73
CA GLY A 228 0.62 -16.81 2.96
C GLY A 228 2.11 -16.72 3.28
N PRO A 229 2.82 -17.85 3.36
CA PRO A 229 4.25 -17.90 3.66
C PRO A 229 5.15 -17.13 2.70
N ASP A 230 4.69 -16.86 1.47
CA ASP A 230 5.47 -16.08 0.51
C ASP A 230 5.54 -14.61 0.92
N TYR A 231 4.47 -14.03 1.49
CA TYR A 231 4.37 -12.60 1.76
C TYR A 231 4.33 -12.22 3.24
N VAL A 232 4.02 -13.16 4.14
CA VAL A 232 3.82 -12.89 5.58
C VAL A 232 4.79 -13.71 6.41
N SER A 233 5.35 -13.10 7.46
CA SER A 233 6.33 -13.77 8.31
C SER A 233 5.77 -15.04 8.95
N GLN A 234 6.59 -16.10 9.02
CA GLN A 234 6.17 -17.37 9.62
C GLN A 234 5.72 -17.20 11.09
N ASN A 235 6.32 -16.25 11.80
CA ASN A 235 5.92 -15.90 13.16
C ASN A 235 4.50 -15.32 13.20
N ALA A 236 4.18 -14.37 12.32
CA ALA A 236 2.85 -13.80 12.20
C ALA A 236 1.81 -14.86 11.80
N ILE A 237 2.11 -15.72 10.82
CA ILE A 237 1.23 -16.83 10.42
C ILE A 237 0.95 -17.76 11.60
N ARG A 238 2.00 -18.14 12.36
CA ARG A 238 1.84 -19.00 13.54
C ARG A 238 0.92 -18.36 14.59
N LYS A 239 1.11 -17.07 14.90
CA LYS A 239 0.26 -16.34 15.84
C LYS A 239 -1.18 -16.26 15.33
N LEU A 240 -1.40 -15.92 14.05
CA LEU A 240 -2.74 -15.88 13.45
C LEU A 240 -3.45 -17.23 13.47
N ARG A 241 -2.74 -18.35 13.26
CA ARG A 241 -3.33 -19.69 13.39
C ARG A 241 -3.88 -19.94 14.80
N GLY A 242 -3.18 -19.48 15.84
CA GLY A 242 -3.64 -19.56 17.22
C GLY A 242 -4.88 -18.72 17.51
N LEU A 243 -5.15 -17.71 16.70
CA LEU A 243 -6.30 -16.81 16.86
C LEU A 243 -7.48 -17.19 15.96
N ARG A 244 -7.30 -18.08 14.98
CA ARG A 244 -8.26 -18.35 13.89
C ARG A 244 -9.72 -18.50 14.35
N ASP A 245 -9.95 -19.21 15.45
CA ASP A 245 -11.30 -19.49 15.95
C ASP A 245 -11.92 -18.28 16.65
N LYS A 246 -11.10 -17.44 17.32
CA LYS A 246 -11.52 -16.16 17.89
C LYS A 246 -11.94 -15.15 16.82
N VAL A 247 -11.21 -15.14 15.70
CA VAL A 247 -11.42 -14.17 14.61
C VAL A 247 -12.56 -14.57 13.66
N ARG A 248 -13.09 -15.78 13.82
CA ARG A 248 -14.07 -16.35 12.90
C ARG A 248 -15.40 -15.61 12.92
N ASP A 249 -15.88 -15.29 14.11
CA ASP A 249 -17.22 -14.76 14.33
C ASP A 249 -17.11 -13.31 14.84
N PHE A 250 -17.77 -12.39 14.14
CA PHE A 250 -17.77 -10.97 14.52
C PHE A 250 -18.59 -10.75 15.79
N ASN A 251 -17.98 -10.12 16.80
CA ASN A 251 -18.64 -9.78 18.06
C ASN A 251 -18.79 -8.25 18.18
N PRO A 252 -19.96 -7.67 17.89
CA PRO A 252 -20.15 -6.22 17.95
C PRO A 252 -20.05 -5.64 19.36
N ASP A 253 -20.08 -6.47 20.41
CA ASP A 253 -19.97 -6.03 21.81
C ASP A 253 -18.51 -5.97 22.30
N SER A 254 -17.54 -6.44 21.51
CA SER A 254 -16.14 -6.36 21.88
C SER A 254 -15.66 -4.93 22.03
N ARG A 255 -14.70 -4.73 22.95
CA ARG A 255 -14.09 -3.42 23.18
C ARG A 255 -13.39 -2.87 21.93
N LEU A 256 -12.57 -3.67 21.25
CA LEU A 256 -11.82 -3.20 20.07
C LEU A 256 -12.39 -3.83 18.79
N LEU A 257 -12.77 -3.02 17.81
CA LEU A 257 -13.38 -3.48 16.57
C LEU A 257 -12.51 -3.12 15.37
N LEU A 258 -12.02 -4.12 14.64
CA LEU A 258 -11.24 -3.95 13.41
C LEU A 258 -12.16 -4.18 12.21
N CYS A 259 -12.63 -3.11 11.58
CA CYS A 259 -13.65 -3.21 10.51
C CYS A 259 -13.17 -2.61 9.20
N HIS A 260 -13.54 -3.26 8.10
CA HIS A 260 -13.35 -2.77 6.75
C HIS A 260 -14.14 -1.50 6.50
N SER A 261 -13.50 -0.62 5.71
CA SER A 261 -13.88 0.73 5.27
C SER A 261 -12.91 1.74 5.89
N PRO A 262 -11.70 1.89 5.34
CA PRO A 262 -10.66 2.75 5.91
C PRO A 262 -11.08 4.21 6.08
N CYS A 263 -12.03 4.68 5.26
CA CYS A 263 -12.65 6.00 5.33
C CYS A 263 -13.76 6.12 6.38
N GLY A 264 -14.31 5.00 6.86
CA GLY A 264 -15.40 4.96 7.84
C GLY A 264 -16.77 5.40 7.31
N THR A 265 -16.97 5.44 5.99
CA THR A 265 -18.22 5.97 5.38
C THR A 265 -19.12 4.90 4.76
N TYR A 266 -18.62 3.67 4.59
CA TYR A 266 -19.37 2.51 4.10
C TYR A 266 -19.01 1.24 4.90
N GLY A 267 -19.63 0.11 4.57
CA GLY A 267 -19.31 -1.19 5.18
C GLY A 267 -19.54 -1.22 6.69
N MET A 268 -18.99 -2.25 7.36
CA MET A 268 -19.22 -2.46 8.79
C MET A 268 -18.76 -1.26 9.65
N ALA A 269 -17.63 -0.62 9.29
CA ALA A 269 -17.19 0.56 10.04
C ALA A 269 -18.17 1.74 9.90
N GLY A 270 -18.68 2.00 8.69
CA GLY A 270 -19.67 3.04 8.45
C GLY A 270 -21.01 2.77 9.15
N ASP A 271 -21.48 1.53 9.10
CA ASP A 271 -22.72 1.11 9.77
C ASP A 271 -22.65 1.31 11.28
N LEU A 272 -21.52 0.92 11.91
CA LEU A 272 -21.29 1.15 13.35
C LEU A 272 -21.21 2.63 13.70
N ILE A 273 -20.52 3.43 12.88
CA ILE A 273 -20.41 4.88 13.08
C ILE A 273 -21.78 5.55 13.04
N ASP A 274 -22.61 5.21 12.04
CA ASP A 274 -23.97 5.72 11.92
C ASP A 274 -24.85 5.29 13.10
N GLN A 275 -24.80 4.02 13.48
CA GLN A 275 -25.54 3.50 14.63
C GLN A 275 -25.15 4.21 15.94
N TRP A 276 -23.86 4.35 16.22
CA TRP A 276 -23.37 5.04 17.42
C TRP A 276 -23.68 6.54 17.40
N GLY A 277 -23.66 7.16 16.22
CA GLY A 277 -24.08 8.56 16.03
C GLY A 277 -25.55 8.76 16.40
N LYS A 278 -26.45 7.92 15.85
CA LYS A 278 -27.89 7.95 16.14
C LYS A 278 -28.20 7.69 17.62
N ALA A 279 -27.42 6.84 18.28
CA ALA A 279 -27.54 6.55 19.70
C ALA A 279 -26.85 7.57 20.62
N GLY A 280 -26.19 8.60 20.06
CA GLY A 280 -25.46 9.62 20.81
C GLY A 280 -24.28 9.07 21.62
N ARG A 281 -23.68 7.95 21.20
CA ARG A 281 -22.56 7.26 21.87
C ARG A 281 -21.18 7.76 21.42
N LEU A 282 -21.10 8.30 20.20
CA LEU A 282 -19.85 8.77 19.61
C LEU A 282 -19.17 9.84 20.48
N GLY A 283 -17.90 9.62 20.81
CA GLY A 283 -17.08 10.49 21.65
C GLY A 283 -17.36 10.39 23.15
N ARG A 284 -18.31 9.55 23.58
CA ARG A 284 -18.67 9.33 24.98
C ARG A 284 -18.25 7.95 25.48
N ASP A 285 -18.79 6.90 24.86
CA ASP A 285 -18.56 5.50 25.21
C ASP A 285 -18.33 4.62 23.96
N ALA A 286 -18.26 5.25 22.80
CA ALA A 286 -17.90 4.66 21.53
C ALA A 286 -16.99 5.63 20.77
N HIS A 287 -15.80 5.18 20.42
CA HIS A 287 -14.75 6.01 19.84
C HIS A 287 -14.30 5.44 18.50
N VAL A 288 -13.89 6.32 17.59
CA VAL A 288 -13.30 5.93 16.31
C VAL A 288 -11.86 6.40 16.29
N ILE A 289 -10.92 5.53 15.93
CA ILE A 289 -9.52 5.89 15.70
C ILE A 289 -9.16 5.61 14.24
N PHE A 290 -9.06 6.68 13.45
CA PHE A 290 -8.56 6.61 12.08
C PHE A 290 -7.04 6.44 12.08
N THR A 291 -6.55 5.57 11.19
CA THR A 291 -5.14 5.15 11.18
C THR A 291 -4.44 5.29 9.84
N GLY A 292 -5.16 5.73 8.80
CA GLY A 292 -4.64 5.89 7.44
C GLY A 292 -4.98 7.26 6.84
N PHE A 293 -5.33 7.26 5.55
CA PHE A 293 -5.88 8.46 4.91
C PHE A 293 -7.16 8.92 5.62
N MET A 294 -7.32 10.24 5.79
CA MET A 294 -8.51 10.85 6.37
C MET A 294 -9.28 11.62 5.29
N PRO A 295 -10.39 11.07 4.77
CA PRO A 295 -11.29 11.83 3.91
C PRO A 295 -11.92 13.00 4.67
N LEU A 296 -12.65 13.86 3.97
CA LEU A 296 -13.29 15.04 4.56
C LEU A 296 -14.19 14.68 5.76
N GLU A 297 -14.98 13.62 5.66
CA GLU A 297 -15.89 13.15 6.72
C GLU A 297 -15.12 12.76 7.98
N ALA A 298 -14.03 12.00 7.84
CA ALA A 298 -13.19 11.58 8.94
C ALA A 298 -12.53 12.79 9.64
N ARG A 299 -12.05 13.77 8.87
CA ARG A 299 -11.50 15.03 9.41
C ARG A 299 -12.55 15.79 10.23
N ASN A 300 -13.76 15.94 9.69
CA ASN A 300 -14.87 16.59 10.38
C ASN A 300 -15.23 15.88 11.70
N MET A 301 -15.19 14.54 11.76
CA MET A 301 -15.43 13.80 13.01
C MET A 301 -14.35 14.07 14.06
N VAL A 302 -13.08 14.11 13.63
CA VAL A 302 -11.95 14.41 14.53
C VAL A 302 -12.05 15.84 15.07
N GLU A 303 -12.35 16.82 14.22
CA GLU A 303 -12.52 18.23 14.62
C GLU A 303 -13.66 18.43 15.63
N LYS A 304 -14.73 17.63 15.52
CA LYS A 304 -15.85 17.64 16.48
C LYS A 304 -15.56 16.86 17.77
N GLY A 305 -14.38 16.27 17.92
CA GLY A 305 -14.02 15.44 19.07
C GLY A 305 -14.75 14.09 19.12
N GLN A 306 -15.36 13.66 18.00
CA GLN A 306 -16.09 12.39 17.88
C GLN A 306 -15.20 11.23 17.44
N ALA A 307 -13.99 11.54 16.96
CA ALA A 307 -13.00 10.58 16.53
C ALA A 307 -11.58 11.06 16.88
N HIS A 308 -10.62 10.17 16.76
CA HIS A 308 -9.19 10.44 16.94
C HIS A 308 -8.42 10.00 15.70
N PHE A 309 -7.22 10.54 15.54
CA PHE A 309 -6.30 10.14 14.48
C PHE A 309 -4.94 9.70 15.04
N ARG A 310 -4.53 8.48 14.68
CA ARG A 310 -3.21 7.93 14.98
C ARG A 310 -2.72 7.14 13.78
N ARG A 311 -1.85 7.75 12.97
CA ARG A 311 -1.30 7.13 11.77
C ARG A 311 -0.61 5.80 12.10
N TRP A 312 -0.95 4.77 11.33
CA TRP A 312 -0.19 3.54 11.25
C TRP A 312 0.77 3.63 10.06
N ASN A 313 2.05 3.34 10.26
CA ASN A 313 3.02 3.37 9.19
C ASN A 313 2.74 2.25 8.18
N VAL A 314 2.69 2.59 6.91
CA VAL A 314 2.57 1.64 5.79
C VAL A 314 3.39 2.10 4.57
N HIS A 315 4.18 3.17 4.70
CA HIS A 315 4.97 3.78 3.62
C HIS A 315 6.39 4.02 4.16
N PRO A 316 7.40 4.30 3.31
CA PRO A 316 8.73 4.59 3.81
C PRO A 316 8.78 5.91 4.55
N LEU A 317 9.64 5.96 5.57
CA LEU A 317 10.08 7.23 6.15
C LEU A 317 11.14 7.86 5.25
N PHE A 318 11.46 9.12 5.51
CA PHE A 318 12.51 9.83 4.80
C PHE A 318 13.84 9.05 4.78
N ASP A 319 14.27 8.53 5.92
CA ASP A 319 15.54 7.81 6.01
C ASP A 319 15.51 6.47 5.23
N ASP A 320 14.33 5.85 5.06
CA ASP A 320 14.16 4.65 4.24
C ASP A 320 14.32 4.94 2.75
N VAL A 321 13.81 6.09 2.29
CA VAL A 321 13.94 6.59 0.91
C VAL A 321 15.41 6.84 0.58
N VAL A 322 16.13 7.57 1.45
CA VAL A 322 17.57 7.83 1.30
C VAL A 322 18.35 6.53 1.29
N LYS A 323 18.10 5.66 2.27
CA LYS A 323 18.79 4.38 2.38
C LYS A 323 18.56 3.50 1.15
N MET A 324 17.32 3.44 0.64
CA MET A 324 17.01 2.68 -0.58
C MET A 324 17.83 3.18 -1.77
N ALA A 325 17.89 4.50 -1.98
CA ALA A 325 18.65 5.08 -3.08
C ALA A 325 20.13 4.69 -3.04
N ASN A 326 20.74 4.78 -1.86
CA ASN A 326 22.16 4.46 -1.67
C ASN A 326 22.43 2.96 -1.77
N ASP A 327 21.57 2.12 -1.17
CA ASP A 327 21.70 0.66 -1.25
C ASP A 327 21.59 0.15 -2.70
N CYS A 328 20.81 0.84 -3.55
CA CYS A 328 20.68 0.53 -4.99
C CYS A 328 21.79 1.18 -5.85
N HIS A 329 22.68 1.98 -5.25
CA HIS A 329 23.67 2.79 -5.97
C HIS A 329 23.03 3.68 -7.06
N ALA A 330 21.87 4.26 -6.74
CA ALA A 330 21.06 4.97 -7.70
C ALA A 330 21.78 6.22 -8.24
N MET A 331 21.86 6.33 -9.56
CA MET A 331 22.33 7.55 -10.23
C MET A 331 21.20 8.57 -10.39
N GLN A 332 19.96 8.10 -10.48
CA GLN A 332 18.76 8.90 -10.68
C GLN A 332 17.64 8.43 -9.75
N ILE A 333 16.96 9.39 -9.11
CA ILE A 333 15.90 9.11 -8.14
C ILE A 333 14.65 9.90 -8.54
N VAL A 334 13.51 9.24 -8.55
CA VAL A 334 12.20 9.83 -8.82
C VAL A 334 11.30 9.54 -7.60
N PRO A 335 11.18 10.49 -6.64
CA PRO A 335 10.26 10.34 -5.52
C PRO A 335 8.83 10.55 -6.00
N LEU A 336 8.00 9.53 -5.86
CA LEU A 336 6.62 9.51 -6.29
C LEU A 336 5.65 9.73 -5.12
N PHE A 337 4.39 9.96 -5.45
CA PHE A 337 3.22 9.99 -4.56
C PHE A 337 3.26 11.05 -3.46
N ASN A 338 4.01 12.13 -3.68
CA ASN A 338 4.15 13.23 -2.76
C ASN A 338 4.11 14.58 -3.47
N GLY A 339 3.57 15.59 -2.79
CA GLY A 339 3.34 16.91 -3.36
C GLY A 339 4.57 17.82 -3.41
N ARG A 340 5.71 17.42 -2.82
CA ARG A 340 6.92 18.25 -2.69
C ARG A 340 8.20 17.44 -2.88
N PRO A 341 8.38 16.76 -4.04
CA PRO A 341 9.55 15.92 -4.27
C PRO A 341 10.86 16.73 -4.28
N GLU A 342 10.80 18.04 -4.52
CA GLU A 342 11.95 18.94 -4.45
C GLU A 342 12.56 19.05 -3.04
N ASP A 343 11.80 18.75 -1.98
CA ASP A 343 12.31 18.79 -0.61
C ASP A 343 13.44 17.76 -0.38
N PHE A 344 13.49 16.68 -1.18
CA PHE A 344 14.58 15.70 -1.15
C PHE A 344 15.92 16.26 -1.68
N ALA A 345 15.91 17.36 -2.43
CA ALA A 345 17.15 18.03 -2.86
C ALA A 345 17.80 18.90 -1.76
N LEU A 346 17.07 19.17 -0.67
CA LEU A 346 17.51 20.08 0.39
C LEU A 346 18.28 19.38 1.51
N VAL A 347 18.53 18.08 1.37
CA VAL A 347 19.05 17.21 2.43
C VAL A 347 20.23 16.41 1.92
N ASP A 348 21.27 16.35 2.75
CA ASP A 348 22.46 15.55 2.50
C ASP A 348 22.14 14.06 2.60
N GLY A 349 22.86 13.24 1.85
CA GLY A 349 22.79 11.78 1.93
C GLY A 349 22.37 11.07 0.64
N PHE A 350 22.07 11.79 -0.44
CA PHE A 350 21.89 11.21 -1.76
C PHE A 350 23.14 11.36 -2.61
N ASP A 351 23.65 10.24 -3.14
CA ASP A 351 24.73 10.26 -4.14
C ASP A 351 24.20 10.46 -5.58
N GLY A 352 22.92 10.16 -5.80
CA GLY A 352 22.24 10.26 -7.10
C GLY A 352 21.59 11.62 -7.36
N ARG A 353 21.24 11.89 -8.63
CA ARG A 353 20.50 13.09 -9.03
C ARG A 353 19.00 12.94 -8.80
N LEU A 354 18.37 13.98 -8.28
CA LEU A 354 16.92 14.06 -8.22
C LEU A 354 16.33 14.35 -9.61
N GLN A 355 15.37 13.54 -10.05
CA GLN A 355 14.73 13.64 -11.36
C GLN A 355 13.28 14.13 -11.19
N LEU A 356 13.06 15.41 -11.51
CA LEU A 356 11.76 16.07 -11.35
C LEU A 356 10.99 16.29 -12.66
N ALA A 357 11.60 16.03 -13.82
CA ALA A 357 10.86 16.05 -15.07
C ALA A 357 10.05 14.76 -15.25
N ASP A 358 8.82 14.89 -15.75
CA ASP A 358 7.91 13.78 -16.04
C ASP A 358 8.42 12.85 -17.14
N ARG A 359 9.40 13.28 -17.94
CA ARG A 359 9.99 12.51 -19.04
C ARG A 359 11.51 12.62 -19.04
N PHE A 360 12.18 11.47 -19.10
CA PHE A 360 13.64 11.40 -19.07
C PHE A 360 14.17 10.10 -19.69
N TYR A 361 15.47 10.09 -19.99
CA TYR A 361 16.17 8.93 -20.52
C TYR A 361 16.83 8.13 -19.40
N LEU A 362 16.86 6.81 -19.63
CA LEU A 362 17.50 5.83 -18.77
C LEU A 362 18.97 5.65 -19.14
#